data_AF-A0A846N071-F1
#
_entry.id   AF-A0A846N071-F1
#
_cell.length_a   1.000
_cell.length_b   1.000
_cell.length_c   1.000
_cell.angle_alpha   90.00
_cell.angle_beta   90.00
_cell.angle_gamma   90.00
#
_symmetry.space_group_name_H-M   'P 1'
#
loop_
_entity.id
_entity.type
_entity.pdbx_description
1 polymer ?
#
loop_
_entity_poly.entity_id
_entity_poly.type
_entity_poly.pdbx_seq_one_letter_code
_entity_poly.pdbx_strand_id
1 'polypeptide(L)'
;MRKIVLATAAIGLLLGLSSASAQTMRYPVKSVDFDIWCTEIAHIAWQRCDKRNPDDLAKFEAYRHTIERYEIPYLKQQDSTLRFDENILRNDPVDKRPDSTVQKPPGVTDGGEK
;
A
#
# COMPACT_ATOMS: atom_id res chain seq x y z
N MET A 1 -11.82 62.90 29.42
CA MET A 1 -12.28 61.51 29.67
C MET A 1 -13.38 61.17 28.68
N ARG A 2 -13.15 60.16 27.82
CA ARG A 2 -14.12 59.18 27.29
C ARG A 2 -13.45 58.43 26.15
N LYS A 3 -12.94 57.24 26.47
CA LYS A 3 -12.38 56.27 25.51
C LYS A 3 -13.56 55.54 24.89
N ILE A 4 -13.72 55.63 23.56
CA ILE A 4 -14.65 54.76 22.83
C ILE A 4 -13.81 53.63 22.26
N VAL A 5 -13.91 52.48 22.91
CA VAL A 5 -13.36 51.20 22.45
C VAL A 5 -14.40 50.59 21.52
N LEU A 6 -14.12 50.52 20.22
CA LEU A 6 -14.89 49.73 19.27
C LEU A 6 -14.15 48.41 19.04
N ALA A 7 -14.58 47.39 19.79
CA ALA A 7 -14.21 46.00 19.56
C ALA A 7 -14.96 45.51 18.31
N THR A 8 -14.25 45.31 17.20
CA THR A 8 -14.76 44.60 16.04
C THR A 8 -14.40 43.12 16.19
N ALA A 9 -15.42 42.31 16.49
CA ALA A 9 -15.35 40.86 16.53
C ALA A 9 -15.30 40.33 15.08
N ALA A 10 -14.15 39.82 14.65
CA ALA A 10 -14.03 39.04 13.43
C ALA A 10 -14.14 37.55 13.79
N ILE A 11 -15.36 37.03 13.72
CA ILE A 11 -15.67 35.60 13.69
C ILE A 11 -15.31 35.11 12.28
N GLY A 12 -14.20 34.38 12.16
CA GLY A 12 -13.78 33.70 10.94
C GLY A 12 -13.60 32.22 11.23
N LEU A 13 -14.64 31.44 10.90
CA LEU A 13 -14.69 29.98 10.95
C LEU A 13 -13.45 29.37 10.25
N LEU A 14 -12.48 28.87 11.02
CA LEU A 14 -11.45 27.96 10.51
C LEU A 14 -12.08 26.57 10.36
N LEU A 15 -12.80 26.40 9.26
CA LEU A 15 -13.25 25.09 8.78
C LEU A 15 -12.03 24.20 8.51
N GLY A 16 -12.13 22.97 9.01
CA GLY A 16 -11.04 22.01 9.06
C GLY A 16 -10.44 21.70 7.69
N LEU A 17 -9.14 21.93 7.57
CA LEU A 17 -8.30 21.11 6.69
C LEU A 17 -7.89 19.86 7.48
N SER A 18 -8.84 18.95 7.66
CA SER A 18 -8.48 17.55 7.82
C SER A 18 -7.91 17.12 6.48
N SER A 19 -6.60 17.26 6.31
CA SER A 19 -5.86 16.61 5.23
C SER A 19 -6.21 15.13 5.32
N ALA A 20 -7.11 14.66 4.47
CA ALA A 20 -7.28 13.26 4.24
C ALA A 20 -5.92 12.75 3.79
N SER A 21 -5.21 12.10 4.71
CA SER A 21 -4.02 11.33 4.38
C SER A 21 -4.46 10.39 3.27
N ALA A 22 -4.09 10.72 2.03
CA ALA A 22 -4.19 9.77 0.95
C ALA A 22 -3.39 8.57 1.43
N GLN A 23 -4.09 7.54 1.93
CA GLN A 23 -3.49 6.25 2.15
C GLN A 23 -3.12 5.78 0.75
N THR A 24 -1.92 6.18 0.31
CA THR A 24 -1.27 5.58 -0.84
C THR A 24 -1.33 4.10 -0.54
N MET A 25 -2.17 3.38 -1.28
CA MET A 25 -2.16 1.93 -1.25
C MET A 25 -0.76 1.54 -1.69
N ARG A 26 0.10 1.25 -0.71
CA ARG A 26 1.45 0.74 -0.97
C ARG A 26 1.26 -0.69 -1.40
N TYR A 27 1.11 -0.89 -2.71
CA TYR A 27 1.26 -2.22 -3.29
C TYR A 27 2.68 -2.70 -2.97
N PRO A 28 2.86 -3.97 -2.56
CA PRO A 28 4.16 -4.52 -2.20
C PRO A 28 4.97 -4.83 -3.46
N VAL A 29 5.30 -3.77 -4.23
CA VAL A 29 6.16 -3.82 -5.41
C VAL A 29 7.53 -4.35 -4.98
N LYS A 30 8.03 -5.37 -5.68
CA LYS A 30 9.37 -5.92 -5.44
C LYS A 30 10.40 -5.00 -6.11
N SER A 31 10.71 -3.88 -5.47
CA SER A 31 11.81 -3.01 -5.90
C SER A 31 13.16 -3.51 -5.37
N VAL A 32 14.20 -3.35 -6.18
CA VAL A 32 15.59 -3.48 -5.72
C VAL A 32 16.01 -2.27 -4.87
N ASP A 33 16.89 -2.49 -3.91
CA ASP A 33 17.48 -1.41 -3.11
C ASP A 33 18.43 -0.54 -3.94
N PHE A 34 18.69 0.68 -3.48
CA PHE A 34 19.63 1.59 -4.14
C PHE A 34 21.01 0.95 -4.32
N ASP A 35 21.48 0.23 -3.31
CA ASP A 35 22.85 -0.31 -3.31
C ASP A 35 23.01 -1.38 -4.40
N ILE A 36 22.04 -2.29 -4.50
CA ILE A 36 21.97 -3.30 -5.57
C ILE A 36 21.78 -2.64 -6.93
N TRP A 37 20.87 -1.68 -7.04
CA TRP A 37 20.69 -0.94 -8.30
C TRP A 37 21.97 -0.23 -8.73
N CYS A 38 22.68 0.39 -7.79
CA CYS A 38 23.86 1.19 -8.07
C CYS A 38 25.03 0.33 -8.58
N THR A 39 25.28 -0.83 -7.98
CA THR A 39 26.39 -1.72 -8.40
C THR A 39 26.01 -2.63 -9.56
N GLU A 40 24.85 -3.27 -9.50
CA GLU A 40 24.49 -4.35 -10.42
C GLU A 40 23.78 -3.86 -11.68
N ILE A 41 23.07 -2.73 -11.61
CA ILE A 41 22.22 -2.24 -12.71
C ILE A 41 22.84 -0.99 -13.36
N ALA A 42 23.20 -0.01 -12.55
CA ALA A 42 23.82 1.23 -13.01
C ALA A 42 25.34 1.09 -13.22
N HIS A 43 25.94 -0.02 -12.75
CA HIS A 43 27.37 -0.32 -12.86
C HIS A 43 28.26 0.84 -12.36
N ILE A 44 27.85 1.48 -11.28
CA ILE A 44 28.58 2.56 -10.64
C ILE A 44 29.57 1.95 -9.64
N ALA A 45 30.77 2.52 -9.55
CA ALA A 45 31.76 2.10 -8.57
C ALA A 45 31.23 2.22 -7.14
N TRP A 46 31.46 1.21 -6.32
CA TRP A 46 30.91 1.11 -4.96
C TRP A 46 31.21 2.35 -4.10
N GLN A 47 32.42 2.92 -4.21
CA GLN A 47 32.82 4.12 -3.46
C GLN A 47 31.95 5.34 -3.76
N ARG A 48 31.32 5.39 -4.93
CA ARG A 48 30.38 6.44 -5.30
C ARG A 48 28.96 6.11 -4.83
N CYS A 49 28.56 4.85 -4.86
CA CYS A 49 27.26 4.41 -4.34
C CYS A 49 27.10 4.76 -2.86
N ASP A 50 28.15 4.56 -2.05
CA ASP A 50 28.16 4.90 -0.63
C ASP A 50 27.93 6.39 -0.34
N LYS A 51 28.34 7.27 -1.26
CA LYS A 51 28.16 8.73 -1.10
C LYS A 51 26.72 9.19 -1.28
N ARG A 52 25.85 8.33 -1.82
CA ARG A 52 24.43 8.61 -2.10
C ARG A 52 24.22 10.00 -2.72
N ASN A 53 24.96 10.26 -3.80
CA ASN A 53 24.89 11.54 -4.50
C ASN A 53 23.44 11.80 -4.97
N PRO A 54 22.97 13.07 -4.92
CA PRO A 54 21.59 13.41 -5.28
C PRO A 54 21.24 13.04 -6.73
N ASP A 55 22.18 13.17 -7.65
CA ASP A 55 21.98 12.79 -9.06
C ASP A 55 21.73 11.29 -9.24
N ASP A 56 22.40 10.45 -8.44
CA ASP A 56 22.28 9.00 -8.52
C ASP A 56 20.99 8.54 -7.83
N LEU A 57 20.62 9.19 -6.72
CA LEU A 57 19.32 8.99 -6.07
C LEU A 57 18.15 9.35 -7.00
N ALA A 58 18.25 10.46 -7.73
CA ALA A 58 17.21 10.85 -8.69
C ALA A 58 17.04 9.82 -9.82
N LYS A 59 18.14 9.26 -10.32
CA LYS A 59 18.10 8.18 -11.32
C LYS A 59 17.52 6.89 -10.76
N PHE A 60 17.83 6.55 -9.51
CA PHE A 60 17.24 5.39 -8.84
C PHE A 60 15.73 5.55 -8.67
N GLU A 61 15.26 6.71 -8.23
CA GLU A 61 13.81 6.97 -8.13
C GLU A 61 13.12 6.89 -9.48
N ALA A 62 13.74 7.42 -10.55
CA ALA A 62 13.21 7.27 -11.90
C ALA A 62 13.15 5.80 -12.36
N TYR A 63 14.16 5.01 -12.01
CA TYR A 63 14.17 3.56 -12.25
C TYR A 63 13.04 2.86 -11.48
N ARG A 64 12.85 3.16 -10.20
CA ARG A 64 11.76 2.62 -9.38
C ARG A 64 10.39 2.93 -9.97
N HIS A 65 10.15 4.18 -10.36
CA HIS A 65 8.90 4.58 -10.99
C HIS A 65 8.61 3.84 -12.30
N THR A 66 9.65 3.42 -13.02
CA THR A 66 9.49 2.61 -14.23
C THR A 66 8.98 1.22 -13.90
N ILE A 67 9.49 0.58 -12.84
CA ILE A 67 9.00 -0.72 -12.36
C ILE A 67 7.57 -0.60 -11.84
N GLU A 68 7.33 0.38 -10.96
CA GLU A 68 6.04 0.61 -10.31
C GLU A 68 4.91 0.81 -11.34
N ARG A 69 5.21 1.46 -12.46
CA ARG A 69 4.26 1.66 -13.57
C ARG A 69 3.65 0.35 -14.08
N TYR A 70 4.42 -0.73 -14.11
CA TYR A 70 3.98 -2.02 -14.63
C TYR A 70 3.56 -3.00 -13.54
N GLU A 71 4.19 -2.94 -12.36
CA GLU A 71 3.92 -3.89 -11.28
C GLU A 71 2.65 -3.54 -10.48
N ILE A 72 2.37 -2.25 -10.27
CA ILE A 72 1.18 -1.82 -9.53
C ILE A 72 -0.13 -2.29 -10.21
N PRO A 73 -0.33 -2.11 -11.52
CA PRO A 73 -1.54 -2.60 -12.19
C PRO A 73 -1.71 -4.11 -12.08
N TYR A 74 -0.61 -4.86 -12.22
CA TYR A 74 -0.62 -6.31 -12.09
C TYR A 74 -1.03 -6.76 -10.69
N LEU A 75 -0.41 -6.18 -9.65
CA LEU A 75 -0.75 -6.48 -8.25
C LEU A 75 -2.21 -6.11 -7.93
N LYS A 76 -2.70 -5.00 -8.47
CA LYS A 76 -4.10 -4.59 -8.32
C LYS A 76 -5.06 -5.59 -8.96
N GLN A 77 -4.73 -6.10 -10.15
CA GLN A 77 -5.54 -7.11 -10.82
C GLN A 77 -5.56 -8.40 -10.00
N GLN A 78 -4.40 -8.85 -9.53
CA GLN A 78 -4.29 -10.06 -8.71
C GLN A 78 -5.13 -9.97 -7.43
N ASP A 79 -5.04 -8.86 -6.69
CA ASP A 79 -5.85 -8.62 -5.50
C ASP A 79 -7.35 -8.66 -5.83
N SER A 80 -7.76 -8.03 -6.94
CA SER A 80 -9.16 -8.04 -7.35
C SER A 80 -9.70 -9.45 -7.66
N THR A 81 -8.87 -10.31 -8.27
CA THR A 81 -9.23 -11.70 -8.54
C THR A 81 -9.38 -12.50 -7.25
N LEU A 82 -8.41 -12.41 -6.34
CA LEU A 82 -8.48 -13.11 -5.05
C LEU A 82 -9.73 -12.70 -4.26
N ARG A 83 -10.06 -11.40 -4.25
CA ARG A 83 -11.27 -10.90 -3.58
C ARG A 83 -12.56 -11.34 -4.27
N PHE A 84 -12.54 -11.46 -5.59
CA PHE A 84 -13.68 -12.03 -6.32
C PHE A 84 -13.88 -13.49 -5.93
N ASP A 85 -12.82 -14.29 -5.98
CA ASP A 85 -12.86 -15.73 -5.64
C ASP A 85 -13.36 -15.94 -4.20
N GLU A 86 -12.85 -15.17 -3.24
CA GLU A 86 -13.32 -15.24 -1.85
C GLU A 86 -14.83 -14.92 -1.74
N ASN A 87 -15.29 -13.87 -2.43
CA ASN A 87 -16.69 -13.47 -2.37
C ASN A 87 -17.62 -14.47 -3.07
N ILE A 88 -17.18 -15.13 -4.14
CA ILE A 88 -17.96 -16.16 -4.83
C ILE A 88 -17.97 -17.46 -4.02
N LEU A 89 -16.80 -17.98 -3.63
CA LEU A 89 -16.69 -19.24 -2.89
C LEU A 89 -17.38 -19.15 -1.52
N ARG A 90 -17.23 -18.04 -0.79
CA ARG A 90 -17.88 -17.87 0.52
C ARG A 90 -19.39 -17.66 0.42
N ASN A 91 -19.90 -17.27 -0.75
CA ASN A 91 -21.33 -17.04 -0.97
C ASN A 91 -21.95 -18.00 -1.97
N ASP A 92 -21.33 -19.16 -2.23
CA ASP A 92 -21.91 -20.15 -3.11
C ASP A 92 -23.29 -20.59 -2.57
N PRO A 93 -24.39 -20.36 -3.31
CA PRO A 93 -25.72 -20.78 -2.89
C PRO A 93 -25.87 -22.30 -2.83
N VAL A 94 -24.95 -23.09 -3.40
CA VAL A 94 -24.89 -24.56 -3.27
C VAL A 94 -24.55 -24.96 -1.82
N ASP A 95 -23.65 -24.23 -1.15
CA ASP A 95 -23.25 -24.51 0.24
C ASP A 95 -24.28 -24.07 1.28
N LYS A 96 -25.16 -23.13 0.92
CA LYS A 96 -26.19 -22.56 1.81
C LYS A 96 -27.53 -23.30 1.75
N ARG A 97 -27.62 -24.42 1.03
CA ARG A 97 -28.87 -25.19 0.94
C ARG A 97 -29.13 -25.93 2.26
N PRO A 98 -30.36 -25.89 2.80
CA PRO A 98 -30.69 -26.60 4.03
C PRO A 98 -30.64 -28.13 3.89
N ASP A 99 -30.53 -28.67 2.68
CA ASP A 99 -30.36 -30.10 2.37
C ASP A 99 -28.93 -30.50 2.01
N SER A 100 -27.96 -29.57 2.05
CA SER A 100 -26.57 -29.87 1.69
C SER A 100 -25.94 -30.73 2.78
N THR A 101 -25.89 -32.04 2.54
CA THR A 101 -25.28 -33.05 3.42
C THR A 101 -23.75 -33.09 3.31
N VAL A 102 -23.12 -32.04 2.76
CA VAL A 102 -21.66 -31.92 2.71
C VAL A 102 -21.16 -31.65 4.13
N GLN A 103 -20.94 -32.74 4.87
CA GLN A 103 -20.18 -32.72 6.10
C GLN A 103 -18.82 -32.11 5.80
N LYS A 104 -18.51 -30.99 6.46
CA LYS A 104 -17.14 -30.51 6.60
C LYS A 104 -16.28 -31.71 7.00
N PRO A 105 -15.25 -32.11 6.23
CA PRO A 105 -14.38 -33.19 6.65
C PRO A 105 -13.83 -32.84 8.04
N PRO A 106 -13.86 -33.78 9.01
CA PRO A 106 -13.38 -33.51 10.35
C PRO A 106 -11.95 -32.99 10.23
N GLY A 107 -11.73 -31.79 10.77
CA GLY A 107 -10.42 -31.17 10.77
C GLY A 107 -9.39 -32.14 11.31
N VAL A 108 -8.31 -32.31 10.56
CA VAL A 108 -7.07 -32.92 11.06
C VAL A 108 -6.73 -32.17 12.34
N THR A 109 -6.90 -32.87 13.46
CA THR A 109 -6.49 -32.40 14.77
C THR A 109 -5.00 -32.13 14.72
N ASP A 110 -4.62 -30.90 15.10
CA ASP A 110 -3.26 -30.51 15.44
C ASP A 110 -2.61 -31.64 16.24
N GLY A 111 -1.53 -32.19 15.66
CA GLY A 111 -0.64 -33.08 16.39
C GLY A 111 0.01 -32.28 17.49
N GLY A 112 -0.50 -32.42 18.71
CA GLY A 112 0.14 -31.93 19.92
C GLY A 112 1.51 -32.58 20.07
N GLU A 113 2.54 -31.80 19.76
CA GLU A 113 3.93 -32.13 20.07
C GLU A 113 4.15 -31.94 21.57
N LYS A 114 4.69 -32.98 22.21
CA LYS A 114 5.14 -32.98 23.59
C LYS A 114 6.56 -33.52 23.62
#